data_AF-A0A6B3EBC8-F1
#
_entry.id   AF-A0A6B3EBC8-F1
#
_cell.length_a   1.000
_cell.length_b   1.000
_cell.length_c   1.000
_cell.angle_alpha   90.00
_cell.angle_beta   90.00
_cell.angle_gamma   90.00
#
_symmetry.space_group_name_H-M   'P 1'
#
loop_
_entity.id
_entity.type
_entity.pdbx_description
1 polymer ?
#
loop_
_entity_poly.entity_id
_entity_poly.type
_entity_poly.pdbx_seq_one_letter_code
_entity_poly.pdbx_strand_id
1 'polypeptide(L)'
;TESTMITLPDRARWHLDRLQEAGRWTALAGRLGDDLDKVRKVSEERCAGADQEPFGWVHTEIAGNGVHVGPKGIRLIDFARSYVGPVLFDLVSWGDGLDRPRPREARAFLERYVDLGGPAAT
;
A
#
# COMPACT_ATOMS: atom_id res chain seq x y z
N THR A 1 -10.91 -1.80 4.97
CA THR A 1 -11.15 -1.68 6.43
C THR A 1 -10.15 -2.54 7.15
N GLU A 2 -9.78 -2.17 8.38
CA GLU A 2 -8.90 -2.94 9.26
C GLU A 2 -9.31 -4.43 9.31
N SER A 3 -10.59 -4.71 9.55
CA SER A 3 -11.14 -6.08 9.55
C SER A 3 -10.91 -6.86 8.23
N THR A 4 -10.98 -6.18 7.08
CA THR A 4 -10.69 -6.83 5.78
C THR A 4 -9.21 -7.21 5.68
N MET A 5 -8.31 -6.35 6.13
CA MET A 5 -6.87 -6.61 6.08
C MET A 5 -6.45 -7.69 7.06
N ILE A 6 -7.04 -7.72 8.26
CA ILE A 6 -6.82 -8.75 9.27
C ILE A 6 -7.11 -10.16 8.72
N THR A 7 -8.13 -10.28 7.86
CA THR A 7 -8.59 -11.57 7.30
C THR A 7 -7.96 -11.93 5.95
N LEU A 8 -7.10 -11.07 5.38
CA LEU A 8 -6.42 -11.36 4.11
C LEU A 8 -5.56 -12.63 4.14
N PRO A 9 -4.75 -12.89 5.19
CA PRO A 9 -3.96 -14.12 5.25
C PRO A 9 -4.83 -15.38 5.26
N ASP A 10 -5.96 -15.35 5.97
CA ASP A 10 -6.91 -16.47 6.04
C ASP A 10 -7.53 -16.74 4.66
N ARG A 11 -7.91 -15.67 3.93
CA ARG A 11 -8.44 -15.78 2.57
C ARG A 11 -7.38 -16.30 1.60
N ALA A 12 -6.15 -15.81 1.70
CA ALA A 12 -5.04 -16.29 0.88
C ALA A 12 -4.72 -17.76 1.14
N ARG A 13 -4.78 -18.19 2.42
CA ARG A 13 -4.60 -19.59 2.82
C ARG A 13 -5.66 -20.48 2.20
N TRP A 14 -6.93 -20.08 2.29
CA TRP A 14 -8.03 -20.80 1.67
C TRP A 14 -7.84 -20.98 0.15
N HIS A 15 -7.38 -19.95 -0.55
CA HIS A 15 -7.08 -20.05 -1.99
C HIS A 15 -5.90 -20.98 -2.28
N LEU A 16 -4.86 -20.94 -1.44
CA LEU A 16 -3.70 -21.81 -1.58
C LEU A 16 -4.09 -23.28 -1.40
N ASP A 17 -4.91 -23.60 -0.38
CA ASP A 17 -5.39 -24.95 -0.12
C ASP A 17 -6.16 -25.48 -1.34
N ARG A 18 -7.05 -24.67 -1.94
CA ARG A 18 -7.78 -25.05 -3.17
C ARG A 18 -6.88 -25.27 -4.39
N LEU A 19 -5.80 -24.51 -4.50
CA LEU A 19 -4.82 -24.73 -5.57
C LEU A 19 -4.09 -26.06 -5.36
N GLN A 20 -3.74 -26.39 -4.12
CA GLN A 20 -3.10 -27.66 -3.78
C GLN A 20 -4.02 -28.86 -4.02
N GLU A 21 -5.30 -28.76 -3.65
CA GLU A 21 -6.33 -29.77 -3.96
C GLU A 21 -6.44 -30.05 -5.46
N ALA A 22 -6.24 -29.02 -6.29
CA ALA A 22 -6.22 -29.13 -7.75
C ALA A 22 -4.85 -29.57 -8.32
N GLY A 23 -3.89 -29.96 -7.48
CA GLY A 23 -2.54 -30.38 -7.90
C GLY A 23 -1.65 -29.23 -8.38
N ARG A 24 -2.00 -27.98 -8.08
CA ARG A 24 -1.25 -26.77 -8.46
C ARG A 24 -0.47 -26.22 -7.28
N TRP A 25 0.63 -25.52 -7.55
CA TRP A 25 1.44 -24.80 -6.54
C TRP A 25 1.99 -25.67 -5.40
N THR A 26 2.10 -26.99 -5.60
CA THR A 26 2.46 -27.96 -4.55
C THR A 26 3.89 -27.82 -4.02
N ALA A 27 4.84 -27.41 -4.87
CA ALA A 27 6.27 -27.36 -4.51
C ALA A 27 6.61 -26.30 -3.43
N LEU A 28 5.87 -25.19 -3.38
CA LEU A 28 6.14 -24.06 -2.46
C LEU A 28 5.03 -23.84 -1.43
N ALA A 29 3.90 -24.54 -1.55
CA ALA A 29 2.73 -24.26 -0.74
C ALA A 29 2.96 -24.47 0.77
N GLY A 30 3.80 -25.42 1.19
CA GLY A 30 4.13 -25.59 2.62
C GLY A 30 4.76 -24.34 3.22
N ARG A 31 5.82 -23.82 2.60
CA ARG A 31 6.49 -22.59 3.05
C ARG A 31 5.57 -21.38 2.98
N LEU A 32 4.83 -21.23 1.87
CA LEU A 32 3.91 -20.11 1.70
C LEU A 32 2.78 -20.16 2.75
N GLY A 33 2.28 -21.36 3.07
CA GLY A 33 1.31 -21.57 4.14
C GLY A 33 1.87 -21.13 5.50
N ASP A 34 3.08 -21.56 5.85
CA ASP A 34 3.74 -21.15 7.09
C ASP A 34 3.94 -19.63 7.18
N ASP A 35 4.28 -18.99 6.05
CA ASP A 35 4.47 -17.55 6.00
C ASP A 35 3.14 -16.79 6.13
N LEU A 36 2.05 -17.29 5.53
CA LEU A 36 0.70 -16.76 5.75
C LEU A 36 0.29 -16.87 7.23
N ASP A 37 0.58 -17.99 7.88
CA ASP A 37 0.29 -18.21 9.30
C ASP A 37 1.08 -17.24 10.20
N LYS A 38 2.33 -16.93 9.84
CA LYS A 38 3.14 -15.91 10.55
C LYS A 38 2.54 -14.51 10.37
N VAL A 39 2.13 -14.13 9.16
CA VAL A 39 1.51 -12.84 8.90
C VAL A 39 0.20 -12.72 9.67
N ARG A 40 -0.62 -13.78 9.66
CA ARG A 40 -1.88 -13.86 10.39
C ARG A 40 -1.71 -13.60 11.90
N LYS A 41 -0.66 -14.14 12.53
CA LYS A 41 -0.39 -13.95 13.97
C LYS A 41 -0.20 -12.49 14.40
N VAL A 42 0.27 -11.64 13.49
CA VAL A 42 0.56 -10.22 13.76
C VAL A 42 -0.42 -9.28 13.06
N SER A 43 -1.45 -9.81 12.39
CA SER A 43 -2.31 -9.01 11.52
C SER A 43 -3.18 -8.02 12.29
N GLU A 44 -3.67 -8.37 13.47
CA GLU A 44 -4.45 -7.45 14.33
C GLU A 44 -3.59 -6.24 14.72
N GLU A 45 -2.43 -6.47 15.34
CA GLU A 45 -1.50 -5.42 15.74
C GLU A 45 -1.06 -4.54 14.55
N ARG A 46 -0.76 -5.16 13.41
CA ARG A 46 -0.28 -4.44 12.22
C ARG A 46 -1.36 -3.67 11.47
N CYS A 47 -2.62 -4.08 11.58
CA CYS A 47 -3.73 -3.40 10.91
C CYS A 47 -4.40 -2.36 11.81
N ALA A 48 -4.04 -2.29 13.09
CA ALA A 48 -4.59 -1.31 14.03
C ALA A 48 -4.45 0.11 13.49
N GLY A 49 -5.59 0.79 13.30
CA GLY A 49 -5.65 2.17 12.80
C GLY A 49 -5.44 2.30 11.29
N ALA A 50 -5.40 1.19 10.54
CA ALA A 50 -5.27 1.21 9.08
C ALA A 50 -6.57 1.61 8.35
N ASP A 51 -7.60 2.00 9.10
CA ASP A 51 -8.80 2.70 8.63
C ASP A 51 -8.88 4.15 9.12
N GLN A 52 -7.93 4.60 9.95
CA GLN A 52 -7.85 5.96 10.43
C GLN A 52 -7.09 6.82 9.43
N GLU A 53 -7.56 8.03 9.21
CA GLU A 53 -6.83 9.02 8.45
C GLU A 53 -5.38 9.17 8.95
N PRO A 54 -4.37 9.35 8.06
CA PRO A 54 -4.47 9.47 6.62
C PRO A 54 -4.25 8.12 5.91
N PHE A 55 -4.67 6.98 6.46
CA PHE A 55 -4.76 5.74 5.68
C PHE A 55 -5.81 5.89 4.58
N GLY A 56 -5.44 5.51 3.37
CA GLY A 56 -6.25 5.68 2.18
C GLY A 56 -5.59 5.02 0.97
N TRP A 57 -5.97 5.42 -0.23
CA TRP A 57 -5.43 4.80 -1.44
C TRP A 57 -4.05 5.38 -1.78
N VAL A 58 -3.03 4.51 -1.75
CA VAL A 58 -1.63 4.80 -2.09
C VAL A 58 -1.37 4.30 -3.51
N HIS A 59 -0.90 5.17 -4.39
CA HIS A 59 -0.54 4.86 -5.77
C HIS A 59 0.79 4.12 -5.87
N THR A 60 1.77 4.47 -5.03
CA THR A 60 3.15 3.96 -4.94
C THR A 60 4.13 4.42 -6.01
N GLU A 61 3.63 5.02 -7.09
CA GLU A 61 4.42 5.43 -8.26
C GLU A 61 4.03 6.84 -8.72
N ILE A 62 3.82 7.76 -7.76
CA ILE A 62 3.60 9.18 -8.07
C ILE A 62 4.95 9.85 -8.41
N ALA A 63 5.62 9.31 -9.42
CA ALA A 63 6.85 9.83 -10.02
C ALA A 63 7.00 9.27 -11.44
N GLY A 64 7.78 9.95 -12.29
CA GLY A 64 8.13 9.47 -13.62
C GLY A 64 6.92 9.12 -14.50
N ASN A 65 6.80 7.84 -14.85
CA ASN A 65 5.79 7.27 -15.75
C ASN A 65 4.38 7.18 -15.16
N GLY A 66 4.21 7.27 -13.84
CA GLY A 66 2.88 7.23 -13.21
C GLY A 66 2.08 8.53 -13.34
N VAL A 67 2.69 9.61 -13.84
CA VAL A 67 2.06 10.92 -13.99
C VAL A 67 2.04 11.34 -15.45
N HIS A 68 0.85 11.49 -16.02
CA HIS A 68 0.67 12.05 -17.35
C HIS A 68 0.27 13.53 -17.27
N VAL A 69 1.10 14.41 -17.83
CA VAL A 69 0.82 15.85 -17.96
C VAL A 69 0.46 16.16 -19.41
N GLY A 70 -0.79 16.58 -19.65
CA GLY A 70 -1.28 16.88 -20.99
C GLY A 70 -2.11 18.18 -21.07
N PRO A 71 -2.59 18.56 -22.27
CA PRO A 71 -3.34 19.80 -22.48
C PRO A 71 -4.63 19.92 -21.67
N LYS A 72 -5.16 18.79 -21.17
CA LYS A 72 -6.39 18.71 -20.36
C LYS A 72 -6.11 18.61 -18.86
N GLY A 73 -4.85 18.76 -18.43
CA GLY A 73 -4.43 18.67 -17.04
C GLY A 73 -3.61 17.43 -16.72
N ILE A 74 -3.50 17.15 -15.42
CA ILE A 74 -2.67 16.08 -14.83
C ILE A 74 -3.55 14.84 -14.57
N ARG A 75 -3.05 13.65 -14.92
CA ARG A 75 -3.69 12.37 -14.62
C ARG A 75 -2.67 11.40 -14.03
N LEU A 76 -3.11 10.63 -13.04
CA LEU A 76 -2.39 9.46 -12.54
C LEU A 76 -2.71 8.25 -13.42
N ILE A 77 -1.70 7.44 -13.71
CA ILE A 77 -1.78 6.22 -14.50
C ILE A 77 -0.92 5.14 -13.85
N ASP A 78 -1.15 3.88 -14.22
CA ASP A 78 -0.43 2.71 -13.67
C ASP A 78 -0.70 2.44 -12.17
N PHE A 79 -1.93 1.99 -11.89
CA PHE A 79 -2.37 1.64 -10.54
C PHE A 79 -2.07 0.18 -10.17
N ALA A 80 -1.19 -0.52 -10.90
CA ALA A 80 -0.95 -1.95 -10.73
C ALA A 80 -0.42 -2.32 -9.33
N ARG A 81 0.24 -1.37 -8.67
CA ARG A 81 0.84 -1.54 -7.34
C ARG A 81 0.14 -0.75 -6.24
N SER A 82 -0.99 -0.12 -6.57
CA SER A 82 -1.73 0.67 -5.60
C SER A 82 -2.34 -0.19 -4.50
N TYR A 83 -2.35 0.33 -3.27
CA TYR A 83 -2.87 -0.38 -2.10
C TYR A 83 -3.53 0.57 -1.10
N VAL A 84 -4.19 0.04 -0.07
CA VAL A 84 -4.72 0.85 1.04
C VAL A 84 -3.64 0.93 2.12
N GLY A 85 -3.14 2.14 2.37
CA GLY A 85 -1.93 2.40 3.13
C GLY A 85 -1.84 3.84 3.64
N PRO A 86 -0.75 4.22 4.31
CA PRO A 86 -0.51 5.61 4.68
C PRO A 86 -0.33 6.47 3.41
N VAL A 87 -1.30 7.32 3.06
CA VAL A 87 -1.24 8.12 1.80
C VAL A 87 -0.07 9.11 1.78
N LEU A 88 0.47 9.45 2.96
CA LEU A 88 1.68 10.26 3.09
C LEU A 88 2.89 9.59 2.42
N PHE A 89 2.89 8.26 2.22
CA PHE A 89 3.94 7.59 1.47
C PHE A 89 4.05 8.06 0.02
N ASP A 90 2.94 8.39 -0.64
CA ASP A 90 2.99 8.95 -1.99
C ASP A 90 3.56 10.37 -2.05
N LEU A 91 3.37 11.14 -0.97
CA LEU A 91 3.91 12.50 -0.89
C LEU A 91 5.43 12.50 -0.70
N VAL A 92 5.96 11.51 0.03
CA VAL A 92 7.40 11.40 0.29
C VAL A 92 8.14 10.56 -0.75
N SER A 93 7.43 9.70 -1.50
CA SER A 93 7.99 8.95 -2.63
C SER A 93 8.03 9.77 -3.94
N TRP A 94 7.55 11.02 -3.89
CA TRP A 94 7.54 11.92 -5.04
C TRP A 94 8.95 12.20 -5.58
N GLY A 95 9.17 11.83 -6.85
CA GLY A 95 10.41 11.96 -7.60
C GLY A 95 11.34 10.76 -7.40
N ASP A 96 11.91 10.30 -8.51
CA ASP A 96 12.68 9.04 -8.70
C ASP A 96 13.90 8.84 -7.76
N GLY A 97 14.16 9.75 -6.83
CA GLY A 97 15.27 9.70 -5.90
C GLY A 97 14.85 9.27 -4.50
N LEU A 98 14.66 7.97 -4.28
CA LEU A 98 14.91 7.38 -2.96
C LEU A 98 16.40 7.42 -2.59
N ASP A 99 17.27 7.65 -3.58
CA ASP A 99 18.73 7.70 -3.43
C ASP A 99 19.24 8.94 -2.67
N ARG A 100 18.41 9.99 -2.51
CA ARG A 100 18.78 11.18 -1.75
C ARG A 100 17.59 11.74 -0.96
N PRO A 101 17.67 11.80 0.38
CA PRO A 101 16.63 12.42 1.20
C PRO A 101 16.42 13.90 0.84
N ARG A 102 15.17 14.30 0.62
CA ARG A 102 14.75 15.69 0.32
C ARG A 102 13.78 16.23 1.40
N PRO A 103 14.24 16.39 2.65
CA PRO A 103 13.36 16.67 3.80
C PRO A 103 12.63 18.01 3.72
N ARG A 104 13.20 19.03 3.04
CA ARG A 104 12.54 20.33 2.84
C ARG A 104 11.37 20.23 1.87
N GLU A 105 11.54 19.50 0.76
CA GLU A 105 10.48 19.26 -0.22
C GLU A 105 9.37 18.41 0.39
N ALA A 106 9.74 17.30 1.07
CA ALA A 106 8.79 16.46 1.79
C ALA A 106 7.97 17.27 2.81
N ARG A 107 8.63 18.14 3.60
CA ARG A 107 7.92 19.04 4.53
C ARG A 107 6.96 19.97 3.81
N ALA A 108 7.37 20.62 2.71
CA ALA A 108 6.50 21.50 1.95
C ALA A 108 5.29 20.76 1.36
N PHE A 109 5.46 19.51 0.90
CA PHE A 109 4.34 18.68 0.44
C PHE A 109 3.38 18.31 1.59
N LEU A 110 3.90 17.96 2.76
CA LEU A 110 3.08 17.67 3.94
C LEU A 110 2.30 18.90 4.41
N GLU A 111 2.94 20.07 4.48
CA GLU A 111 2.28 21.34 4.82
C GLU A 111 1.18 21.66 3.80
N ARG A 112 1.47 21.49 2.50
CA ARG A 112 0.49 21.72 1.44
C ARG A 112 -0.67 20.72 1.48
N TYR A 113 -0.41 19.47 1.82
CA TYR A 113 -1.45 18.45 1.99
C TYR A 113 -2.44 18.85 3.09
N VAL A 114 -1.93 19.30 4.25
CA VAL A 114 -2.77 19.80 5.35
C VAL A 114 -3.54 21.06 4.95
N ASP A 115 -2.89 22.02 4.29
CA ASP A 115 -3.54 23.27 3.81
C ASP A 115 -4.71 22.98 2.84
N LEU A 116 -4.63 21.89 2.09
CA LEU A 116 -5.68 21.45 1.16
C LEU A 116 -6.79 20.62 1.83
N GLY A 117 -6.78 20.52 3.17
CA GLY A 117 -7.77 19.80 3.96
C GLY A 117 -7.37 18.37 4.33
N GLY A 118 -6.11 17.99 4.09
CA GLY A 118 -5.56 16.73 4.56
C GLY A 118 -5.48 16.68 6.09
N PRO A 119 -5.58 15.48 6.71
CA PRO A 119 -5.49 15.29 8.15
C PRO A 119 -4.08 15.63 8.65
N ALA A 120 -3.98 16.50 9.66
CA ALA A 120 -2.72 16.93 10.24
C ALA A 120 -2.12 15.93 11.27
N ALA A 121 -2.90 14.94 11.68
CA ALA A 121 -2.52 13.88 12.60
C ALA A 121 -3.29 12.59 12.25
N THR A 122 -2.68 11.45 12.62
CA THR A 122 -3.32 10.14 12.77
C THR A 122 -4.04 10.04 14.10
#